data_AF-A0A7S1MJS2-F1
#
_entry.id   AF-A0A7S1MJS2-F1
#
_cell.length_a   1.000
_cell.length_b   1.000
_cell.length_c   1.000
_cell.angle_alpha   90.00
_cell.angle_beta   90.00
_cell.angle_gamma   90.00
#
_symmetry.space_group_name_H-M   'P 1'
#
loop_
_entity.id
_entity.type
_entity.pdbx_description
1 polymer ?
#
loop_
_entity_poly.entity_id
_entity_poly.type
_entity_poly.pdbx_seq_one_letter_code
_entity_poly.pdbx_strand_id
1 'polypeptide(L)'
;DPAVLEGATEALATARYLEFEVHRDFSDTVWGSTSLKSVVDKLDLQGFDCFWAGNNGKLLSLNRCWRDSFEHGCWANAACVRRGDPWWAVLRKFAGGGSNRHQ
;
A
#
# COMPACT_ATOMS: atom_id res chain seq x y z
N ASP A 1 -9.74 2.14 6.48
CA ASP A 1 -11.07 1.67 6.07
C ASP A 1 -11.26 1.94 4.57
N PRO A 2 -11.59 0.93 3.75
CA PRO A 2 -11.78 1.11 2.31
C PRO A 2 -12.92 2.06 1.94
N ALA A 3 -14.01 2.11 2.71
CA ALA A 3 -15.12 3.03 2.46
C ALA A 3 -14.72 4.48 2.67
N VAL A 4 -13.85 4.75 3.66
CA VAL A 4 -13.25 6.09 3.86
C VAL A 4 -12.38 6.47 2.67
N LEU A 5 -11.57 5.54 2.14
CA LEU A 5 -10.73 5.80 0.96
C LEU A 5 -11.57 6.06 -0.29
N GLU A 6 -12.72 5.41 -0.44
CA GLU A 6 -13.67 5.67 -1.52
C GLU A 6 -14.23 7.10 -1.45
N GLY A 7 -14.73 7.50 -0.28
CA GLY A 7 -15.29 8.84 -0.06
C GLY A 7 -14.25 9.97 -0.07
N ALA A 8 -12.99 9.67 0.21
CA ALA A 8 -11.91 10.66 0.30
C ALA A 8 -11.30 11.08 -1.05
N THR A 9 -11.93 10.74 -2.19
CA THR A 9 -11.35 10.94 -3.53
C THR A 9 -10.82 12.37 -3.77
N GLU A 10 -11.58 13.41 -3.39
CA GLU A 10 -11.14 14.80 -3.55
C GLU A 10 -9.98 15.17 -2.61
N ALA A 11 -10.02 14.70 -1.36
CA ALA A 11 -8.94 14.93 -0.41
C ALA A 11 -7.65 14.25 -0.87
N LEU A 12 -7.75 13.03 -1.40
CA LEU A 12 -6.62 12.28 -1.93
C LEU A 12 -5.92 13.00 -3.08
N ALA A 13 -6.65 13.79 -3.88
CA ALA A 13 -6.08 14.57 -5.00
C ALA A 13 -5.00 15.57 -4.56
N THR A 14 -5.07 16.06 -3.32
CA THR A 14 -4.09 17.00 -2.74
C THR A 14 -3.20 16.35 -1.66
N ALA A 15 -3.57 15.17 -1.19
CA ALA A 15 -2.79 14.44 -0.20
C ALA A 15 -1.40 14.08 -0.76
N ARG A 16 -0.37 14.35 0.04
CA ARG A 16 1.03 14.02 -0.27
C ARG A 16 1.42 12.63 0.22
N TYR A 17 0.80 12.23 1.33
CA TYR A 17 1.04 10.99 2.05
C TYR A 17 -0.29 10.49 2.62
N LEU A 18 -0.45 9.18 2.66
CA LEU A 18 -1.58 8.48 3.23
C LEU A 18 -1.06 7.25 3.97
N GLU A 19 -1.54 7.03 5.19
CA GLU A 19 -1.34 5.78 5.91
C GLU A 19 -2.71 5.18 6.26
N PHE A 20 -2.85 3.87 6.12
CA PHE A 20 -4.06 3.18 6.55
C PHE A 20 -3.78 1.76 7.02
N GLU A 21 -4.63 1.32 7.94
CA GLU A 21 -4.67 -0.05 8.41
C GLU A 21 -5.47 -0.94 7.46
N VAL A 22 -4.90 -2.10 7.18
CA VAL A 22 -5.49 -3.23 6.48
C VAL A 22 -5.87 -4.27 7.52
N HIS A 23 -7.16 -4.55 7.68
CA HIS A 23 -7.68 -5.39 8.76
C HIS A 23 -8.65 -6.43 8.17
N ARG A 24 -8.11 -7.47 7.50
CA ARG A 24 -8.87 -8.45 6.70
C ARG A 24 -9.26 -9.73 7.45
N ASP A 25 -8.86 -9.85 8.71
CA ASP A 25 -9.17 -10.96 9.62
C ASP A 25 -10.62 -10.98 10.12
N PHE A 26 -11.40 -9.93 9.87
CA PHE A 26 -12.83 -9.90 10.13
C PHE A 26 -13.65 -9.92 8.83
N SER A 27 -14.44 -10.97 8.62
CA SER A 27 -15.32 -11.12 7.45
C SER A 27 -16.43 -10.08 7.38
N ASP A 28 -16.91 -9.62 8.54
CA ASP A 28 -18.11 -8.77 8.64
C ASP A 28 -17.76 -7.27 8.57
N THR A 29 -16.60 -6.95 7.99
CA THR A 29 -16.12 -5.58 7.79
C THR A 29 -15.98 -5.28 6.30
N VAL A 30 -15.84 -4.01 5.93
CA VAL A 30 -15.58 -3.61 4.54
C VAL A 30 -14.28 -4.23 4.00
N TRP A 31 -13.28 -4.45 4.85
CA TRP A 31 -12.05 -5.16 4.49
C TRP A 31 -12.26 -6.67 4.25
N GLY A 32 -13.31 -7.27 4.81
CA GLY A 32 -13.67 -8.67 4.56
C GLY A 32 -14.05 -8.92 3.10
N SER A 33 -14.68 -7.94 2.45
CA SER A 33 -15.12 -8.01 1.04
C SER A 33 -14.25 -7.20 0.06
N THR A 34 -13.45 -6.25 0.55
CA THR A 34 -12.56 -5.43 -0.31
C THR A 34 -11.17 -6.04 -0.41
N SER A 35 -10.69 -6.30 -1.64
CA SER A 35 -9.31 -6.76 -1.84
C SER A 35 -8.31 -5.64 -1.59
N LEU A 36 -7.19 -5.96 -0.95
CA LEU A 36 -6.09 -5.02 -0.79
C LEU A 36 -5.55 -4.59 -2.17
N LYS A 37 -5.47 -5.51 -3.13
CA LYS A 37 -5.00 -5.21 -4.48
C LYS A 37 -5.81 -4.11 -5.15
N SER A 38 -7.14 -4.17 -5.04
CA SER A 38 -7.99 -3.15 -5.66
C SER A 38 -7.78 -1.76 -5.07
N VAL A 39 -7.57 -1.67 -3.75
CA VAL A 39 -7.24 -0.42 -3.07
C VAL A 39 -5.88 0.11 -3.54
N VAL A 40 -4.86 -0.76 -3.58
CA VAL A 40 -3.51 -0.39 -4.04
C VAL A 40 -3.55 0.08 -5.51
N ASP A 41 -4.27 -0.61 -6.38
CA ASP A 41 -4.39 -0.25 -7.79
C ASP A 41 -5.13 1.07 -7.99
N LYS A 42 -6.19 1.31 -7.21
CA LYS A 42 -6.91 2.59 -7.24
C LYS A 42 -6.00 3.75 -6.81
N LEU A 43 -5.21 3.56 -5.75
CA LEU A 43 -4.25 4.56 -5.29
C LEU A 43 -3.09 4.75 -6.29
N ASP A 44 -2.67 3.68 -6.97
CA ASP A 44 -1.69 3.76 -8.06
C ASP A 44 -2.19 4.64 -9.20
N LEU A 45 -3.44 4.46 -9.64
CA LEU A 45 -4.07 5.31 -10.64
C LEU A 45 -4.15 6.78 -10.21
N GLN A 46 -4.28 7.05 -8.90
CA GLN A 46 -4.26 8.40 -8.33
C GLN A 46 -2.86 8.98 -8.12
N GLY A 47 -1.81 8.24 -8.50
CA GLY A 47 -0.43 8.72 -8.46
C GLY A 47 0.32 8.36 -7.18
N PHE A 48 -0.14 7.40 -6.38
CA PHE A 48 0.56 6.95 -5.18
C PHE A 48 1.34 5.65 -5.40
N ASP A 49 2.54 5.58 -4.82
CA ASP A 49 3.20 4.29 -4.58
C ASP A 49 3.00 3.91 -3.11
N CYS A 50 2.58 2.67 -2.86
CA CYS A 50 2.27 2.10 -1.56
C CYS A 50 3.31 1.08 -1.11
N PHE A 51 3.53 1.03 0.20
CA PHE A 51 4.59 0.27 0.83
C PHE A 51 4.13 -0.37 2.14
N TRP A 52 4.69 -1.54 2.44
CA TRP A 52 4.68 -2.12 3.77
C TRP A 52 6.05 -2.01 4.43
N ALA A 53 6.05 -1.83 5.75
CA ALA A 53 7.25 -2.01 6.55
C ALA A 53 7.57 -3.51 6.64
N GLY A 54 8.75 -3.90 6.16
CA GLY A 54 9.30 -5.23 6.37
C GLY A 54 10.07 -5.32 7.69
N ASN A 55 10.14 -6.52 8.27
CA ASN A 55 10.85 -6.79 9.53
C ASN A 55 12.39 -6.68 9.43
N ASN A 56 12.92 -6.34 8.26
CA ASN A 56 14.36 -6.21 7.97
C ASN A 56 14.80 -4.74 7.84
N GLY A 57 13.97 -3.78 8.26
CA GLY A 57 14.23 -2.35 8.10
C GLY A 57 14.16 -1.87 6.65
N LYS A 58 13.56 -2.66 5.76
CA LYS A 58 13.27 -2.29 4.37
C LYS A 58 11.78 -2.19 4.15
N LEU A 59 11.41 -1.40 3.16
CA LEU A 59 10.05 -1.35 2.68
C LEU A 59 9.84 -2.39 1.58
N LEU A 60 8.64 -2.93 1.51
CA LEU A 60 8.16 -3.76 0.42
C LEU A 60 7.19 -2.93 -0.42
N SER A 61 7.45 -2.78 -1.71
CA SER A 61 6.53 -2.07 -2.61
C SER A 61 5.32 -2.94 -2.94
N LEU A 62 4.13 -2.48 -2.59
CA LEU A 62 2.88 -3.18 -2.91
C LEU A 62 2.55 -3.08 -4.41
N ASN A 63 2.93 -1.98 -5.06
CA ASN A 63 2.72 -1.81 -6.50
C ASN A 63 3.63 -2.71 -7.36
N ARG A 64 4.87 -2.95 -6.92
CA ARG A 64 5.91 -3.60 -7.76
C ARG A 64 6.26 -5.02 -7.33
N CYS A 65 6.05 -5.37 -6.07
CA CYS A 65 6.43 -6.67 -5.50
C CYS A 65 5.20 -7.40 -4.95
N TRP A 66 4.05 -7.22 -5.60
CA TRP A 66 2.80 -7.86 -5.21
C TRP A 66 2.93 -9.39 -5.17
N ARG A 67 2.30 -10.00 -4.17
CA ARG A 67 2.11 -11.45 -4.06
C ARG A 67 0.68 -11.71 -3.62
N ASP A 68 0.00 -12.66 -4.24
CA ASP A 68 -1.41 -12.95 -3.93
C ASP A 68 -1.64 -13.32 -2.45
N SER A 69 -0.62 -13.87 -1.79
CA SER A 69 -0.65 -14.13 -0.34
C SER A 69 -0.87 -12.88 0.52
N PHE A 70 -0.63 -11.67 -0.01
CA PHE A 70 -0.88 -10.41 0.70
C PHE A 70 -2.36 -10.16 0.96
N GLU A 71 -3.26 -10.80 0.19
CA GLU A 71 -4.69 -10.74 0.45
C GLU A 71 -5.08 -11.49 1.72
N HIS A 72 -4.31 -12.50 2.12
CA HIS A 72 -4.68 -13.40 3.21
C HIS A 72 -3.93 -13.10 4.51
N GLY A 73 -3.41 -11.87 4.63
CA GLY A 73 -2.67 -11.41 5.80
C GLY A 73 -3.55 -10.95 6.96
N CYS A 74 -2.95 -10.95 8.16
CA CYS A 74 -3.50 -10.30 9.35
C CYS A 74 -3.34 -8.77 9.26
N TRP A 75 -3.66 -8.07 10.35
CA TRP A 75 -3.49 -6.63 10.49
C TRP A 75 -2.13 -6.12 10.00
N ALA A 76 -2.14 -5.14 9.10
CA ALA A 76 -0.95 -4.50 8.56
C ALA A 76 -1.18 -3.00 8.32
N ASN A 77 -0.12 -2.21 8.36
CA ASN A 77 -0.14 -0.78 8.02
C ASN A 77 0.45 -0.56 6.64
N ALA A 78 -0.31 0.07 5.74
CA ALA A 78 0.16 0.48 4.43
C ALA A 78 0.44 1.99 4.40
N ALA A 79 1.63 2.36 3.95
CA ALA A 79 2.04 3.74 3.75
C ALA A 79 2.12 4.02 2.24
N CYS A 80 1.37 5.01 1.77
CA CYS A 80 1.30 5.43 0.38
C CYS A 80 1.78 6.87 0.24
N VAL A 81 2.63 7.14 -0.73
CA VAL A 81 3.21 8.47 -0.97
C VAL A 81 3.06 8.86 -2.43
N ARG A 82 2.66 10.12 -2.65
CA ARG A 82 2.40 10.66 -3.98
C ARG A 82 3.69 10.72 -4.79
N ARG A 83 3.66 10.20 -6.03
CA ARG A 83 4.77 10.29 -6.97
C ARG A 83 5.15 11.75 -7.20
N GLY A 84 6.45 12.03 -7.19
CA GLY A 84 7.00 13.38 -7.30
C GLY A 84 7.12 14.14 -5.96
N ASP A 85 6.53 13.65 -4.88
CA ASP A 85 6.77 14.20 -3.55
C ASP A 85 8.22 13.92 -3.09
N PRO A 86 8.90 14.83 -2.34
CA PRO A 86 10.22 14.55 -1.78
C PRO A 86 10.30 13.24 -0.99
N TRP A 87 9.24 12.88 -0.26
CA TRP A 87 9.19 11.64 0.51
C TRP A 87 9.09 10.39 -0.36
N TRP A 88 8.54 10.49 -1.57
CA TRP A 88 8.49 9.35 -2.51
C TRP A 88 9.88 8.86 -2.86
N ALA A 89 10.82 9.77 -3.10
CA ALA A 89 12.21 9.42 -3.36
C ALA A 89 12.89 8.79 -2.14
N VAL A 90 12.54 9.23 -0.92
CA VAL A 90 13.06 8.65 0.32
C VAL A 90 12.53 7.23 0.51
N LEU A 91 11.22 7.02 0.49
CA LEU A 91 10.61 5.70 0.70
C LEU A 91 11.10 4.69 -0.34
N ARG A 92 11.27 5.10 -1.60
CA ARG A 92 11.82 4.24 -2.64
C ARG A 92 13.26 3.78 -2.39
N LYS A 93 14.09 4.54 -1.67
CA LYS A 93 15.44 4.09 -1.28
C LYS A 93 15.41 2.98 -0.23
N PHE A 94 14.37 2.97 0.61
CA PHE A 94 14.14 1.91 1.59
C PHE A 94 13.39 0.72 1.00
N ALA A 95 12.67 0.91 -0.11
CA ALA A 95 12.04 -0.15 -0.86
C ALA A 95 13.10 -1.07 -1.46
N GLY A 96 13.35 -2.21 -0.81
CA GLY A 96 14.35 -3.16 -1.26
C GLY A 96 13.93 -3.78 -2.59
N GLY A 97 14.73 -3.56 -3.64
CA GLY A 97 14.64 -4.39 -4.83
C GLY A 97 15.03 -5.81 -4.45
N GLY A 98 14.16 -6.77 -4.77
CA GLY A 98 14.61 -8.14 -4.97
C GLY A 98 15.69 -8.11 -6.05
N SER A 99 16.96 -8.11 -5.64
CA SER A 99 18.02 -8.55 -6.53
C SER A 99 17.70 -9.99 -6.89
N ASN A 100 17.61 -10.27 -8.19
CA ASN A 100 17.64 -11.62 -8.74
C ASN A 100 18.63 -12.48 -7.95
N ARG A 101 18.11 -13.45 -7.21
CA ARG A 101 18.83 -14.69 -6.94
C ARG A 101 18.11 -15.79 -7.71
N HIS A 102 18.44 -15.88 -9.00
CA HIS A 102 18.65 -17.20 -9.56
C HIS A 102 19.85 -17.80 -8.83
N GLN A 103 19.59 -18.83 -8.05
CA GLN A 103 20.46 -19.97 -7.76
C GLN A 103 19.54 -21.10 -7.30
#